data_AF-A0A7Y2PIN0-F1
#
_entry.id   AF-A0A7Y2PIN0-F1
#
_cell.length_a   1.000
_cell.length_b   1.000
_cell.length_c   1.000
_cell.angle_alpha   90.00
_cell.angle_beta   90.00
_cell.angle_gamma   90.00
#
_symmetry.space_group_name_H-M   'P 1'
#
loop_
_entity.id
_entity.type
_entity.pdbx_description
1 polymer ?
#
loop_
_entity_poly.entity_id
_entity_poly.type
_entity_poly.pdbx_seq_one_letter_code
_entity_poly.pdbx_strand_id
1 'polypeptide(L)'
;MIKRIAQTAGFTGLLGALLLTLLQSFWVAPLILQAETYEKPAASEVHEHDAGSMAGHSHDDEAWEPEDGWQRVLSTTGGNLVVAVGFALMLAGLYTLRAPT
;
A
#
# COMPACT_ATOMS: atom_id res chain seq x y z
N MET A 1 14.77 -26.46 9.31
CA MET A 1 13.92 -26.21 8.12
C MET A 1 13.43 -24.76 8.08
N ILE A 2 12.82 -24.25 9.16
CA ILE A 2 12.35 -22.86 9.28
C ILE A 2 13.43 -21.81 8.94
N LYS A 3 14.66 -21.98 9.42
CA LYS A 3 15.78 -21.07 9.09
C LYS A 3 15.98 -20.89 7.58
N ARG A 4 15.89 -21.97 6.80
CA ARG A 4 16.03 -21.93 5.33
C ARG A 4 14.85 -21.22 4.67
N ILE A 5 13.63 -21.50 5.13
CA ILE A 5 12.41 -20.83 4.67
C ILE A 5 12.51 -19.32 4.92
N ALA A 6 12.86 -18.92 6.15
CA ALA A 6 12.99 -17.52 6.53
C ALA A 6 14.07 -16.79 5.73
N GLN A 7 15.23 -17.42 5.50
CA GLN A 7 16.29 -16.83 4.68
C GLN A 7 15.86 -16.65 3.22
N THR A 8 15.34 -17.71 2.58
CA THR A 8 14.91 -17.65 1.17
C THR A 8 13.78 -16.62 0.98
N ALA A 9 12.77 -16.65 1.86
CA ALA A 9 11.66 -15.71 1.80
C ALA A 9 12.09 -14.28 2.11
N GLY A 10 13.02 -14.07 3.05
CA GLY A 10 13.56 -12.76 3.38
C GLY A 10 14.28 -12.11 2.19
N PHE A 11 15.21 -12.83 1.54
CA PHE A 11 15.94 -12.28 0.38
C PHE A 11 15.03 -12.07 -0.83
N THR A 12 14.17 -13.05 -1.13
CA THR A 12 13.25 -12.96 -2.27
C THR A 12 12.20 -11.87 -2.06
N GLY A 13 11.66 -11.78 -0.84
CA GLY A 13 10.70 -10.76 -0.44
C GLY A 13 11.32 -9.36 -0.45
N LEU A 14 12.55 -9.19 0.04
CA LEU A 14 13.27 -7.91 -0.05
C LEU A 14 13.49 -7.48 -1.51
N LEU A 15 13.96 -8.39 -2.36
CA LEU A 15 14.14 -8.11 -3.78
C LEU A 15 12.80 -7.74 -4.46
N GLY A 16 11.75 -8.50 -4.16
CA GLY A 16 10.39 -8.23 -4.65
C GLY A 16 9.88 -6.86 -4.20
N ALA A 17 10.10 -6.49 -2.94
CA ALA A 17 9.71 -5.18 -2.40
C ALA A 17 10.43 -4.02 -3.09
N LEU A 18 11.73 -4.17 -3.36
CA LEU A 18 12.50 -3.16 -4.09
C LEU A 18 12.01 -3.00 -5.53
N LEU A 19 11.77 -4.12 -6.23
CA LEU A 19 11.23 -4.11 -7.59
C LEU A 19 9.83 -3.49 -7.64
N LEU A 20 8.94 -3.88 -6.72
CA LEU A 20 7.59 -3.31 -6.62
C LEU A 20 7.63 -1.83 -6.32
N THR A 21 8.49 -1.39 -5.39
CA THR A 21 8.63 0.03 -5.04
C THR A 21 9.11 0.86 -6.23
N LEU A 22 10.08 0.36 -7.01
CA LEU A 22 10.53 1.02 -8.23
C LEU A 22 9.41 1.08 -9.29
N LEU A 23 8.71 -0.03 -9.52
CA LEU A 23 7.59 -0.03 -10.47
C LEU A 23 6.48 0.93 -10.01
N GLN A 24 6.17 0.93 -8.71
CA GLN A 24 5.15 1.79 -8.14
C GLN A 24 5.54 3.27 -8.25
N SER A 25 6.82 3.63 -8.11
CA SER A 25 7.27 5.02 -8.22
C SER A 25 7.12 5.58 -9.65
N PHE A 26 7.29 4.74 -10.68
CA PHE A 26 7.19 5.17 -12.08
C PHE A 26 5.75 5.13 -12.64
N TRP A 27 4.89 4.21 -12.16
CA TRP A 27 3.55 4.03 -12.73
C TRP A 27 2.41 4.44 -11.78
N VAL A 28 2.46 4.05 -10.52
CA VAL A 28 1.31 4.19 -9.61
C VAL A 28 1.34 5.53 -8.87
N ALA A 29 2.50 5.93 -8.34
CA ALA A 29 2.68 7.20 -7.65
C ALA A 29 2.22 8.43 -8.48
N PRO A 30 2.58 8.57 -9.78
CA PRO A 30 2.09 9.70 -10.57
C PRO A 30 0.56 9.69 -10.76
N LEU A 31 -0.06 8.51 -10.87
CA LEU A 31 -1.51 8.39 -10.99
C LEU A 31 -2.22 8.80 -9.70
N ILE A 32 -1.67 8.45 -8.54
CA ILE A 32 -2.21 8.87 -7.23
C ILE A 32 -2.13 10.39 -7.09
N LEU A 33 -0.97 10.99 -7.38
CA LEU A 33 -0.81 12.45 -7.30
C LEU A 33 -1.75 13.20 -8.27
N GLN A 34 -1.99 12.63 -9.45
CA GLN A 34 -2.96 13.17 -10.39
C GLN A 34 -4.39 13.03 -9.86
N ALA A 35 -4.74 11.90 -9.22
CA ALA A 35 -6.05 11.70 -8.61
C ALA A 35 -6.33 12.68 -7.46
N GLU A 36 -5.34 12.94 -6.60
CA GLU A 36 -5.44 13.89 -5.48
C GLU A 36 -5.80 15.32 -5.94
N THR A 37 -5.44 15.70 -7.18
CA THR A 37 -5.82 17.01 -7.76
C THR A 37 -7.32 17.13 -8.00
N TYR A 38 -8.04 16.01 -8.17
CA TYR A 38 -9.50 16.00 -8.35
C TYR A 38 -10.26 15.81 -7.03
N GLU A 39 -9.62 15.26 -6.00
CA GLU A 39 -10.21 15.04 -4.68
C GLU A 39 -10.08 16.27 -3.77
N LYS A 40 -8.98 17.03 -3.91
CA LYS A 40 -8.82 18.33 -3.23
C LYS A 40 -9.68 19.36 -3.97
N PRO A 41 -10.80 19.84 -3.40
CA PRO A 41 -11.56 20.90 -4.05
C PRO A 41 -10.65 22.12 -4.19
N ALA A 42 -10.68 22.78 -5.36
CA ALA A 42 -10.22 24.17 -5.42
C ALA A 42 -10.87 24.91 -4.25
N ALA A 43 -10.10 25.68 -3.48
CA ALA A 43 -10.52 26.30 -2.22
C ALA A 43 -11.62 27.39 -2.38
N SER A 44 -12.61 27.20 -3.25
CA SER A 44 -13.63 28.18 -3.61
C SER A 44 -14.86 27.56 -4.27
N GLU A 45 -15.54 26.61 -3.64
CA GLU A 45 -16.97 26.43 -3.87
C GLU A 45 -17.63 26.19 -2.52
N VAL A 46 -17.93 27.29 -1.83
CA VAL A 46 -18.95 27.30 -0.77
C VAL A 46 -20.28 27.06 -1.47
N HIS A 47 -20.61 25.80 -1.74
CA HIS A 47 -21.98 25.43 -2.09
C HIS A 47 -22.77 25.30 -0.79
N GLU A 48 -23.48 26.38 -0.45
CA GLU A 48 -24.53 26.39 0.57
C GLU A 48 -25.65 25.46 0.11
N HIS A 49 -25.58 24.18 0.50
CA HIS A 49 -26.66 23.23 0.31
C HIS A 49 -27.51 23.14 1.59
N ASP A 50 -28.75 23.55 1.39
CA ASP A 50 -29.92 23.44 2.24
C ASP A 50 -29.94 22.15 3.12
N ALA A 51 -30.28 22.36 4.38
CA ALA A 51 -30.27 21.35 5.43
C ALA A 51 -31.46 20.38 5.26
N GLY A 52 -31.32 19.38 4.39
CA GLY A 52 -32.30 18.31 4.33
C GLY A 52 -32.26 17.43 3.10
N SER A 53 -31.25 16.56 2.98
CA SER A 53 -31.46 15.17 2.53
C SER A 53 -30.14 14.43 2.40
N MET A 54 -30.19 13.13 2.73
CA MET A 54 -29.14 12.12 2.60
C MET A 54 -28.13 12.12 3.75
N ALA A 55 -28.31 11.18 4.68
CA ALA A 55 -27.22 10.62 5.48
C ALA A 55 -26.24 9.92 4.52
N GLY A 56 -25.48 10.71 3.78
CA GLY A 56 -24.39 10.24 2.95
C GLY A 56 -23.26 9.77 3.85
N HIS A 57 -22.58 8.70 3.45
CA HIS A 57 -21.37 8.23 4.11
C HIS A 57 -20.37 9.39 4.26
N SER A 58 -20.25 9.95 5.47
CA SER A 58 -19.15 10.84 5.81
C SER A 58 -17.91 9.96 5.86
N HIS A 59 -17.04 10.10 4.86
CA HIS A 59 -15.65 9.76 5.07
C HIS A 59 -15.19 10.70 6.18
N ASP A 60 -14.75 10.15 7.33
CA ASP A 60 -14.11 10.99 8.34
C ASP A 60 -13.06 11.82 7.62
N ASP A 61 -13.15 13.15 7.72
CA ASP A 61 -12.17 14.10 7.17
C ASP A 61 -10.75 13.91 7.76
N GLU A 62 -10.60 12.91 8.64
CA GLU A 62 -9.42 12.52 9.38
C GLU A 62 -8.88 11.14 8.95
N ALA A 63 -9.29 10.62 7.79
CA ALA A 63 -8.70 9.41 7.22
C ALA A 63 -7.18 9.62 7.00
N TRP A 64 -6.37 8.89 7.76
CA TRP A 64 -4.92 9.04 7.74
C TRP A 64 -4.33 8.78 6.36
N GLU A 65 -3.60 9.77 5.83
CA GLU A 65 -2.70 9.62 4.69
C GLU A 65 -1.25 9.99 5.07
N PRO A 66 -0.24 9.34 4.50
CA PRO A 66 1.14 9.75 4.70
C PRO A 66 1.43 11.06 3.95
N GLU A 67 2.09 12.02 4.61
CA GLU A 67 2.51 13.27 4.01
C GLU A 67 3.47 13.07 2.83
N ASP A 68 3.50 14.05 1.93
CA ASP A 68 4.36 14.05 0.75
C ASP A 68 5.86 13.99 1.11
N GLY A 69 6.64 13.44 0.18
CA GLY A 69 8.08 13.26 0.34
C GLY A 69 8.43 11.97 1.09
N TRP A 70 9.17 12.09 2.19
CA TRP A 70 9.78 10.93 2.84
C TRP A 70 8.79 10.01 3.55
N GLN A 71 7.73 10.56 4.16
CA GLN A 71 6.74 9.73 4.85
C GLN A 71 6.02 8.81 3.85
N ARG A 72 5.51 9.35 2.73
CA ARG A 72 4.90 8.55 1.65
C ARG A 72 5.83 7.47 1.09
N VAL A 73 7.10 7.81 0.84
CA VAL A 73 8.09 6.84 0.35
C VAL A 73 8.32 5.72 1.36
N LEU A 74 8.47 6.05 2.64
CA LEU A 74 8.75 5.07 3.69
C LEU A 74 7.54 4.18 3.96
N SER A 75 6.34 4.76 4.04
CA SER A 75 5.08 4.03 4.21
C SER A 75 4.83 3.08 3.05
N THR A 76 5.04 3.53 1.81
CA THR A 76 4.88 2.70 0.61
C THR A 76 5.90 1.57 0.57
N THR A 77 7.19 1.89 0.77
CA THR A 77 8.26 0.90 0.74
C THR A 77 8.11 -0.13 1.86
N GLY A 78 7.74 0.33 3.06
CA GLY A 78 7.46 -0.53 4.21
C GLY A 78 6.26 -1.45 3.98
N GLY A 79 5.17 -0.93 3.43
CA GLY A 79 4.01 -1.73 3.03
C GLY A 79 4.37 -2.79 1.99
N ASN A 80 5.10 -2.40 0.94
CA ASN A 80 5.59 -3.32 -0.08
C ASN A 80 6.50 -4.40 0.50
N LEU A 81 7.35 -4.06 1.47
CA LEU A 81 8.22 -5.01 2.16
C LEU A 81 7.42 -6.04 2.94
N VAL A 82 6.45 -5.61 3.74
CA VAL A 82 5.60 -6.52 4.54
C VAL A 82 4.85 -7.48 3.62
N VAL A 83 4.21 -6.94 2.56
CA VAL A 83 3.45 -7.76 1.61
C VAL A 83 4.35 -8.75 0.86
N ALA A 84 5.48 -8.29 0.32
CA ALA A 84 6.38 -9.14 -0.46
C ALA A 84 7.03 -10.25 0.39
N VAL A 85 7.46 -9.94 1.62
CA VAL A 85 8.01 -10.94 2.54
C VAL A 85 6.93 -11.92 2.99
N GLY A 86 5.73 -11.45 3.33
CA GLY A 86 4.61 -12.30 3.71
C GLY A 86 4.23 -13.28 2.59
N PHE A 87 4.14 -12.79 1.35
CA PHE A 87 3.87 -13.63 0.19
C PHE A 87 4.99 -14.65 -0.08
N ALA A 88 6.26 -14.23 0.03
CA ALA A 88 7.40 -15.13 -0.12
C ALA A 88 7.42 -16.22 0.97
N LEU A 89 7.03 -15.89 2.21
CA LEU A 89 6.89 -16.86 3.30
C LEU A 89 5.77 -17.87 3.01
N MET A 90 4.61 -17.40 2.53
CA MET A 90 3.52 -18.29 2.11
C MET A 90 3.99 -19.28 1.04
N LEU A 91 4.63 -18.80 -0.03
CA LEU A 91 5.14 -19.66 -1.10
C LEU A 91 6.20 -20.65 -0.61
N ALA A 92 7.19 -20.16 0.16
CA ALA A 92 8.24 -21.02 0.69
C ALA A 92 7.70 -22.08 1.66
N GLY A 93 6.68 -21.75 2.44
CA GLY A 93 5.94 -22.70 3.28
C GLY A 93 5.23 -23.75 2.44
N LEU A 94 4.42 -23.32 1.45
CA LEU A 94 3.67 -24.21 0.57
C LEU A 94 4.57 -25.19 -0.19
N TYR A 95 5.68 -24.71 -0.77
CA TYR A 95 6.61 -25.56 -1.52
C TYR A 95 7.39 -26.56 -0.65
N THR A 96 7.39 -26.37 0.66
CA THR A 96 8.09 -27.27 1.60
C THR A 96 7.15 -28.17 2.39
N LEU A 97 5.84 -28.12 2.12
CA LEU A 97 4.87 -29.08 2.64
C LEU A 97 5.22 -30.48 2.14
N ARG A 98 5.45 -31.39 3.08
CA ARG A 98 5.67 -32.82 2.82
C ARG A 98 4.47 -33.58 3.38
N ALA A 99 3.93 -34.52 2.60
CA ALA A 99 2.91 -35.44 3.11
C ALA A 99 3.47 -36.23 4.31
N PRO A 100 2.68 -36.40 5.39
CA PRO A 100 3.10 -37.23 6.52
C PRO A 100 3.32 -38.67 6.04
N THR A 101 4.47 -39.24 6.40
CA THR A 101 4.81 -40.65 6.18
C THR A 101 4.28 -41.50 7.30
#